data_AF-A0A9Q1MQV3-F1
#
_entry.id   AF-A0A9Q1MQV3-F1
#
_cell.length_a   1.000
_cell.length_b   1.000
_cell.length_c   1.000
_cell.angle_alpha   90.00
_cell.angle_beta   90.00
_cell.angle_gamma   90.00
#
_symmetry.space_group_name_H-M   'P 1'
#
loop_
_entity.id
_entity.type
_entity.pdbx_description
1 polymer ?
#
loop_
_entity_poly.entity_id
_entity_poly.type
_entity_poly.pdbx_seq_one_letter_code
_entity_poly.pdbx_strand_id
1 'polypeptide(L)' 'MVCHVLRGEFSKDFFEGCRAILIDRDRNPKWDPFRLELITDGDVNCYFSKIDDEDWEDLKLPPYAIDKF' A
#
# COMPACT_ATOMS: atom_id res chain seq x y z
N MET A 1 -2.06 -3.89 5.39
CA MET A 1 -1.87 -3.67 3.94
C MET A 1 -2.34 -2.31 3.44
N VAL A 2 -3.64 -2.03 3.26
CA VAL A 2 -4.12 -0.77 2.62
C VAL A 2 -3.57 0.49 3.30
N CYS A 3 -3.56 0.50 4.63
CA CYS A 3 -3.04 1.63 5.39
C CYS A 3 -1.53 1.86 5.15
N HIS A 4 -0.70 0.83 5.11
CA HIS A 4 0.72 0.96 4.77
C HIS A 4 0.95 1.49 3.34
N VAL A 5 0.12 1.08 2.38
CA VAL A 5 0.16 1.60 0.99
C VAL A 5 -0.18 3.09 0.95
N LEU A 6 -1.26 3.49 1.61
CA LEU A 6 -1.71 4.89 1.62
C LEU A 6 -0.81 5.82 2.46
N ARG A 7 -0.17 5.30 3.52
CA ARG A 7 0.82 6.05 4.31
C ARG A 7 2.16 6.19 3.56
N GLY A 8 2.42 5.33 2.56
CA GLY A 8 3.64 5.37 1.75
C GLY A 8 4.92 5.09 2.56
N GLU A 9 4.79 4.33 3.65
CA GLU A 9 5.88 4.08 4.61
C GLU A 9 7.02 3.24 4.00
N PHE A 10 6.68 2.29 3.12
CA PHE A 10 7.64 1.37 2.52
C PHE A 10 7.93 1.66 1.05
N SER A 11 6.97 2.22 0.31
CA SER A 11 7.18 2.70 -1.06
C SER A 11 6.22 3.85 -1.39
N LYS A 12 6.68 4.74 -2.27
CA LYS A 12 5.89 5.83 -2.85
C LYS A 12 5.26 5.44 -4.20
N ASP A 13 5.45 4.20 -4.63
CA ASP A 13 5.05 3.74 -5.96
C ASP A 13 3.54 3.80 -6.18
N PHE A 14 2.72 3.66 -5.14
CA PHE A 14 1.28 3.88 -5.32
C PHE A 14 0.98 5.30 -5.85
N PHE A 15 1.60 6.32 -5.28
CA PHE A 15 1.45 7.71 -5.72
C PHE A 15 2.13 7.97 -7.06
N GLU A 16 3.29 7.36 -7.31
CA GLU A 16 3.98 7.46 -8.60
C GLU A 16 3.16 6.85 -9.73
N GLY A 17 2.47 5.73 -9.48
CA GLY A 17 1.53 5.13 -10.42
C GLY A 17 0.36 6.07 -10.73
N CYS A 18 -0.22 6.70 -9.69
CA CYS A 18 -1.25 7.72 -9.88
C CYS A 18 -0.73 8.92 -10.67
N ARG A 19 0.49 9.41 -10.38
CA ARG A 19 1.13 10.50 -11.12
C ARG A 19 1.26 10.14 -12.61
N ALA A 20 1.87 9.00 -12.92
CA ALA A 20 2.16 8.56 -14.28
C ALA A 20 0.89 8.32 -15.12
N ILE A 21 -0.18 7.81 -14.50
CA ILE A 21 -1.42 7.44 -15.20
C ILE A 21 -2.43 8.59 -15.24
N LEU A 22 -2.64 9.29 -14.13
CA LEU A 22 -3.77 10.22 -13.96
C LEU A 22 -3.36 11.68 -14.04
N ILE A 23 -2.19 12.04 -13.50
CA ILE A 23 -1.75 13.44 -13.41
C ILE A 23 -0.99 13.83 -14.69
N ASP A 24 0.20 13.29 -14.85
CA ASP A 24 1.11 13.66 -15.93
C ASP A 24 0.78 12.92 -17.22
N ARG A 25 0.09 11.77 -17.11
CA ARG A 25 -0.34 10.93 -18.26
C ARG A 25 0.82 10.53 -19.18
N ASP A 26 2.04 10.46 -18.63
CA ASP A 26 3.24 10.07 -19.36
C ASP A 26 3.36 8.55 -19.56
N ARG A 27 2.59 7.75 -18.80
CA ARG A 27 2.66 6.28 -18.77
C ARG A 27 4.07 5.75 -18.51
N ASN A 28 4.90 6.53 -17.82
CA ASN A 28 6.28 6.21 -17.51
C ASN A 28 6.52 6.32 -16.00
N PRO A 29 5.99 5.36 -15.21
CA PRO A 29 6.19 5.35 -13.78
C PRO A 29 7.66 5.06 -13.45
N LYS A 30 8.19 5.80 -12.48
CA LYS A 30 9.56 5.70 -11.97
C LYS A 30 9.58 4.88 -10.68
N TRP A 31 9.37 3.57 -10.82
CA TRP A 31 9.36 2.64 -9.70
C TRP A 31 10.70 2.61 -8.97
N ASP A 32 10.65 2.42 -7.65
CA ASP A 32 11.83 2.23 -6.81
C ASP A 32 11.66 1.06 -5.83
N PRO A 33 12.39 -0.06 -6.01
CA PRO A 33 13.35 -0.33 -7.08
C PRO A 33 12.72 -0.53 -8.46
N PHE A 34 13.44 -0.16 -9.52
CA PHE A 34 12.95 -0.22 -10.91
C PHE A 34 12.74 -1.63 -11.48
N ARG A 35 13.09 -2.67 -10.72
CA ARG A 35 13.04 -4.08 -11.11
C ARG A 35 12.46 -4.94 -10.00
N LEU A 36 11.60 -5.87 -10.38
CA LEU A 36 10.95 -6.78 -9.44
C LEU A 36 11.96 -7.71 -8.74
N GLU A 37 13.04 -8.10 -9.41
CA GLU A 37 14.05 -9.02 -8.84
C GLU A 37 14.87 -8.39 -7.70
N LEU A 38 14.74 -7.06 -7.50
CA LEU A 38 15.38 -6.33 -6.40
C LEU A 38 14.48 -6.26 -5.15
N ILE A 39 13.21 -6.66 -5.26
CA ILE A 39 12.28 -6.72 -4.13
C ILE A 39 12.53 -8.01 -3.36
N THR A 40 12.69 -7.88 -2.05
CA THR A 40 12.86 -9.01 -1.14
C THR A 40 11.53 -9.41 -0.51
N ASP A 41 11.46 -10.63 0.01
CA ASP A 41 10.31 -11.06 0.82
C ASP A 41 10.10 -10.16 2.05
N GLY A 42 11.18 -9.58 2.59
CA GLY A 42 11.13 -8.61 3.69
C GLY A 42 10.33 -7.37 3.32
N ASP A 43 10.59 -6.80 2.14
CA ASP A 43 9.89 -5.60 1.65
C ASP A 43 8.39 -5.86 1.48
N VAL A 44 8.02 -7.06 1.01
CA VAL A 44 6.62 -7.46 0.89
C VAL A 44 5.98 -7.64 2.27
N ASN A 45 6.68 -8.31 3.19
CA ASN A 45 6.20 -8.59 4.53
C ASN A 45 5.91 -7.32 5.34
N CYS A 46 6.64 -6.22 5.09
CA CYS A 46 6.35 -4.91 5.67
C CYS A 46 4.90 -4.46 5.42
N TYR A 47 4.33 -4.71 4.24
CA TYR A 47 2.92 -4.34 3.99
C TYR A 47 1.89 -5.15 4.80
N PHE A 48 2.28 -6.30 5.32
CA PHE A 48 1.45 -7.19 6.13
C PHE A 48 1.72 -7.09 7.63
N SER A 49 2.71 -6.30 8.04
CA SER A 49 2.91 -6.02 9.46
C SER A 49 1.74 -5.22 10.03
N LYS A 50 1.68 -5.18 11.36
CA LYS A 50 0.81 -4.23 12.06
C LYS A 50 1.39 -2.83 11.88
N ILE A 51 0.52 -1.83 11.93
CA ILE A 51 0.95 -0.46 12.07
C ILE A 51 1.48 -0.27 13.49
N ASP A 52 2.72 0.20 13.59
CA ASP A 52 3.39 0.53 14.84
C ASP A 52 3.23 2.04 15.10
N ASP A 53 2.04 2.41 15.56
CA ASP A 53 1.64 3.77 15.87
C ASP A 53 0.76 3.71 17.11
N GLU A 54 1.12 4.48 18.14
CA GLU A 54 0.48 4.46 19.45
C GLU A 54 -1.01 4.84 19.35
N ASP A 55 -1.36 5.69 18.39
CA ASP A 55 -2.72 6.16 18.17
C ASP A 55 -3.51 5.28 17.18
N TRP A 56 -2.97 4.13 16.77
CA TRP A 56 -3.60 3.26 15.78
C TRP A 56 -4.49 2.17 16.40
N GLU A 57 -5.77 2.17 16.00
CA GLU A 57 -6.71 1.11 16.33
C GLU A 57 -7.22 0.39 15.07
N ASP A 58 -7.22 -0.96 15.12
CA ASP A 58 -7.81 -1.76 14.06
C ASP A 58 -9.33 -1.56 14.00
N LEU A 59 -9.82 -1.25 12.79
CA LEU A 59 -11.25 -1.12 12.51
C LEU A 59 -12.02 -2.37 12.96
N LYS A 60 -12.88 -2.22 13.97
CA LYS A 60 -13.78 -3.27 14.44
C LYS A 60 -15.08 -3.23 13.64
N LEU A 61 -15.26 -4.20 12.75
CA LEU A 61 -16.50 -4.34 12.02
C LEU A 61 -17.58 -4.98 12.92
N PRO A 62 -18.84 -4.53 12.86
CA PRO A 62 -19.92 -5.18 13.57
C PRO A 62 -20.15 -6.60 13.01
N PRO A 63 -20.57 -7.56 13.84
CA PRO A 63 -20.71 -8.96 13.45
C PRO A 63 -21.76 -9.22 12.34
N TYR A 64 -22.63 -8.25 12.04
CA TYR A 64 -23.80 -8.44 11.16
C TYR A 64 -23.58 -8.16 9.66
N ALA A 65 -22.33 -8.07 9.20
CA ALA A 65 -22.05 -7.72 7.80
C ALA A 65 -22.02 -8.92 6.82
N ILE A 66 -22.26 -10.15 7.28
CA ILE A 66 -22.13 -11.37 6.44
C ILE A 66 -23.48 -11.95 5.98
N ASP A 67 -24.61 -11.61 6.61
CA ASP A 67 -25.91 -12.25 6.32
C ASP A 67 -26.73 -11.59 5.18
N LYS A 68 -26.08 -10.93 4.21
CA LYS A 68 -26.76 -10.30 3.06
C LYS A 68 -26.17 -10.66 1.70
N PHE A 69 -25.89 -11.95 1.49
CA PHE A 69 -25.73 -12.53 0.15
C PHE A 69 -26.50 -13.85 0.06
#